data_AF-A0A519RPE9-F1
#
_entry.id   AF-A0A519RPE9-F1
#
_cell.length_a   1.000
_cell.length_b   1.000
_cell.length_c   1.000
_cell.angle_alpha   90.00
_cell.angle_beta   90.00
_cell.angle_gamma   90.00
#
_symmetry.space_group_name_H-M   'P 1'
#
loop_
_entity.id
_entity.type
_entity.pdbx_description
1 polymer ?
#
loop_
_entity_poly.entity_id
_entity_poly.type
_entity_poly.pdbx_seq_one_letter_code
_entity_poly.pdbx_strand_id
1 'polypeptide(L)'
;MNPEQSLKVLSTSLFNLQKRKGRLTIEQVEAEVINLSCLEILTNKKVWEATEITEAFSNAAMQLIPQYGHKEAMHAMMSVPMNVQWDGMWEFLRNYFLSNHGLDIDGANDAENKIFYSTRHTRFEHNLLVNDSLADRTIDIFFSDNRKVILVNILPTLHSKKGYLSSKQDSSYVYKGSDTDYRFTVMMDEIEEIQKFILEMPNRDLRIEYFE
;
A
#
# COMPACT_ATOMS: atom_id res chain seq x y z
N MET A 1 -20.13 -13.79 5.26
CA MET A 1 -19.57 -13.99 6.63
C MET A 1 -20.69 -13.81 7.65
N ASN A 2 -20.67 -14.50 8.81
CA ASN A 2 -21.72 -14.28 9.81
C ASN A 2 -21.43 -13.01 10.67
N PRO A 3 -22.44 -12.33 11.24
CA PRO A 3 -22.23 -11.10 12.00
C PRO A 3 -21.40 -11.25 13.29
N GLU A 4 -21.48 -12.41 13.96
CA GLU A 4 -20.69 -12.67 15.17
C GLU A 4 -19.19 -12.79 14.85
N GLN A 5 -18.87 -13.33 13.68
CA GLN A 5 -17.50 -13.49 13.19
C GLN A 5 -16.91 -12.14 12.79
N SER A 6 -17.62 -11.26 12.07
CA SER A 6 -17.12 -9.89 11.81
C SER A 6 -16.84 -9.18 13.12
N LEU A 7 -17.77 -9.24 14.07
CA LEU A 7 -17.64 -8.59 15.36
C LEU A 7 -16.38 -9.06 16.10
N LYS A 8 -16.18 -10.39 16.17
CA LYS A 8 -15.01 -10.97 16.84
C LYS A 8 -13.69 -10.60 16.15
N VAL A 9 -13.63 -10.71 14.82
CA VAL A 9 -12.43 -10.38 14.03
C VAL A 9 -12.09 -8.90 14.19
N LEU A 10 -13.06 -8.01 13.97
CA LEU A 10 -12.86 -6.57 14.09
C LEU A 10 -12.47 -6.16 15.50
N SER A 11 -13.16 -6.68 16.53
CA SER A 11 -12.84 -6.39 17.94
C SER A 11 -11.40 -6.78 18.27
N THR A 12 -10.96 -7.97 17.82
CA THR A 12 -9.59 -8.45 18.04
C THR A 12 -8.58 -7.54 17.33
N SER A 13 -8.87 -7.15 16.09
CA SER A 13 -7.97 -6.32 15.30
C SER A 13 -7.85 -4.91 15.85
N LEU A 14 -8.98 -4.27 16.21
CA LEU A 14 -9.00 -2.95 16.84
C LEU A 14 -8.28 -2.95 18.20
N PHE A 15 -8.46 -4.01 19.00
CA PHE A 15 -7.72 -4.14 20.26
C PHE A 15 -6.21 -4.21 20.03
N ASN A 16 -5.75 -4.99 19.05
CA ASN A 16 -4.33 -5.05 18.71
C ASN A 16 -3.81 -3.70 18.20
N LEU A 17 -4.56 -3.05 17.30
CA LEU A 17 -4.19 -1.72 16.77
C LEU A 17 -4.10 -0.69 17.90
N GLN A 18 -5.06 -0.68 18.82
CA GLN A 18 -5.08 0.20 19.99
C GLN A 18 -3.89 -0.08 20.91
N LYS A 19 -3.53 -1.35 21.12
CA LYS A 19 -2.35 -1.70 21.93
C LYS A 19 -1.05 -1.16 21.32
N ARG A 20 -0.95 -1.12 19.99
CA ARG A 20 0.26 -0.68 19.28
C ARG A 20 0.32 0.84 19.07
N LYS A 21 -0.81 1.49 18.84
CA LYS A 21 -0.88 2.91 18.47
C LYS A 21 -1.47 3.82 19.55
N GLY A 22 -2.02 3.25 20.62
CA GLY A 22 -2.76 4.00 21.63
C GLY A 22 -4.16 4.34 21.15
N ARG A 23 -4.61 5.58 21.39
CA ARG A 23 -5.98 6.00 21.06
C ARG A 23 -6.21 5.96 19.55
N LEU A 24 -7.28 5.27 19.14
CA LEU A 24 -7.67 5.18 17.73
C LEU A 24 -8.48 6.40 17.30
N THR A 25 -8.21 6.89 16.09
CA THR A 25 -9.06 7.89 15.41
C THR A 25 -10.15 7.19 14.61
N ILE A 26 -11.16 7.95 14.17
CA ILE A 26 -12.24 7.37 13.38
C ILE A 26 -11.75 6.88 12.00
N GLU A 27 -10.82 7.61 11.41
CA GLU A 27 -10.17 7.26 10.14
C GLU A 27 -9.38 5.95 10.26
N GLN A 28 -8.79 5.69 11.43
CA GLN A 28 -8.10 4.42 11.69
C GLN A 28 -9.08 3.25 11.83
N VAL A 29 -10.23 3.46 12.49
CA VAL A 29 -11.29 2.44 12.57
C VAL A 29 -11.86 2.15 11.19
N GLU A 30 -12.09 3.19 10.38
CA GLU A 30 -12.55 3.05 9.00
C GLU A 30 -11.55 2.32 8.11
N ALA A 31 -10.26 2.67 8.19
CA ALA A 31 -9.20 1.94 7.49
C ALA A 31 -9.18 0.45 7.91
N GLU A 32 -9.37 0.16 9.20
CA GLU A 32 -9.42 -1.21 9.71
C GLU A 32 -10.59 -2.00 9.09
N VAL A 33 -11.79 -1.41 9.05
CA VAL A 33 -12.98 -2.01 8.44
C VAL A 33 -12.75 -2.32 6.96
N ILE A 34 -12.21 -1.36 6.21
CA ILE A 34 -11.93 -1.52 4.77
C ILE A 34 -10.90 -2.64 4.56
N ASN A 35 -9.80 -2.63 5.31
CA ASN A 35 -8.69 -3.55 5.09
C ASN A 35 -9.02 -4.98 5.54
N LEU A 36 -9.74 -5.16 6.65
CA LEU A 36 -10.26 -6.47 7.05
C LEU A 36 -11.27 -7.02 6.05
N SER A 37 -12.16 -6.16 5.53
CA SER A 37 -13.12 -6.57 4.49
C SER A 37 -12.38 -7.05 3.24
N CYS A 38 -11.41 -6.29 2.76
CA CYS A 38 -10.60 -6.67 1.60
C CYS A 38 -9.81 -7.96 1.86
N LEU A 39 -9.22 -8.12 3.05
CA LEU A 39 -8.49 -9.33 3.43
C LEU A 39 -9.39 -10.56 3.40
N GLU A 40 -10.58 -10.50 4.02
CA GLU A 40 -11.54 -11.59 4.04
C GLU A 40 -12.00 -11.98 2.63
N ILE A 41 -12.28 -10.98 1.79
CA ILE A 41 -12.70 -11.17 0.40
C ILE A 41 -11.60 -11.86 -0.41
N LEU A 42 -10.38 -11.34 -0.37
CA LEU A 42 -9.26 -11.83 -1.18
C LEU A 42 -8.80 -13.22 -0.73
N THR A 43 -8.69 -13.44 0.59
CA THR A 43 -8.29 -14.72 1.17
C THR A 43 -9.25 -15.84 0.77
N ASN A 44 -10.56 -15.57 0.81
CA ASN A 44 -11.58 -16.56 0.50
C ASN A 44 -12.01 -16.55 -0.98
N LYS A 45 -11.45 -15.69 -1.82
CA LYS A 45 -11.81 -15.49 -3.24
C LYS A 45 -13.29 -15.15 -3.45
N LYS A 46 -13.84 -14.33 -2.55
CA LYS A 46 -15.27 -13.98 -2.46
C LYS A 46 -15.58 -12.60 -3.03
N VAL A 47 -15.00 -12.24 -4.17
CA VAL A 47 -15.17 -10.89 -4.77
C VAL A 47 -16.65 -10.55 -5.00
N TRP A 48 -17.47 -11.54 -5.31
CA TRP A 48 -18.92 -11.37 -5.51
C TRP A 48 -19.72 -11.15 -4.22
N GLU A 49 -19.15 -11.48 -3.04
CA GLU A 49 -19.76 -11.23 -1.71
C GLU A 49 -19.20 -9.94 -1.07
N ALA A 50 -18.56 -9.06 -1.85
CA ALA A 50 -17.85 -7.90 -1.31
C ALA A 50 -18.78 -6.97 -0.53
N THR A 51 -20.00 -6.77 -1.01
CA THR A 51 -21.01 -5.92 -0.35
C THR A 51 -21.41 -6.51 1.00
N GLU A 52 -21.76 -7.81 1.04
CA GLU A 52 -22.21 -8.49 2.26
C GLU A 52 -21.11 -8.57 3.32
N ILE A 53 -19.86 -8.80 2.90
CA ILE A 53 -18.71 -8.84 3.82
C ILE A 53 -18.44 -7.43 4.37
N THR A 54 -18.46 -6.41 3.52
CA THR A 54 -18.25 -5.01 3.94
C THR A 54 -19.37 -4.54 4.87
N GLU A 55 -20.61 -4.96 4.63
CA GLU A 55 -21.76 -4.69 5.52
C GLU A 55 -21.55 -5.30 6.89
N ALA A 56 -21.12 -6.57 6.93
CA ALA A 56 -20.90 -7.27 8.19
C ALA A 56 -19.82 -6.59 9.05
N PHE A 57 -18.73 -6.12 8.45
CA PHE A 57 -17.69 -5.37 9.16
C PHE A 57 -18.14 -3.95 9.54
N SER A 58 -18.86 -3.25 8.67
CA SER A 58 -19.38 -1.91 8.97
C SER A 58 -20.39 -1.93 10.13
N ASN A 59 -21.30 -2.92 10.13
CA ASN A 59 -22.26 -3.11 11.21
C ASN A 59 -21.58 -3.48 12.53
N ALA A 60 -20.52 -4.31 12.47
CA ALA A 60 -19.71 -4.60 13.64
C ALA A 60 -19.02 -3.34 14.18
N ALA A 61 -18.49 -2.47 13.32
CA ALA A 61 -17.86 -1.22 13.72
C ALA A 61 -18.86 -0.26 14.41
N MET A 62 -20.07 -0.12 13.86
CA MET A 62 -21.14 0.68 14.48
C MET A 62 -21.54 0.18 15.87
N GLN A 63 -21.43 -1.13 16.12
CA GLN A 63 -21.70 -1.70 17.45
C GLN A 63 -20.56 -1.45 18.44
N LEU A 64 -19.31 -1.52 17.97
CA LEU A 64 -18.12 -1.41 18.83
C LEU A 64 -17.73 0.04 19.12
N ILE A 65 -17.94 0.95 18.16
CA ILE A 65 -17.39 2.31 18.17
C ILE A 65 -18.53 3.32 17.97
N PRO A 66 -18.97 4.03 19.03
CA PRO A 66 -20.10 4.96 18.96
C PRO A 66 -19.95 6.09 17.94
N GLN A 67 -18.72 6.46 17.60
CA GLN A 67 -18.41 7.50 16.61
C GLN A 67 -18.45 6.99 15.16
N TYR A 68 -18.48 5.68 14.93
CA TYR A 68 -18.55 5.09 13.60
C TYR A 68 -20.00 5.02 13.13
N GLY A 69 -20.31 5.76 12.08
CA GLY A 69 -21.67 5.96 11.60
C GLY A 69 -21.87 5.60 10.13
N HIS A 70 -22.99 6.06 9.60
CA HIS A 70 -23.41 5.75 8.23
C HIS A 70 -22.46 6.33 7.19
N LYS A 71 -21.83 7.48 7.48
CA LYS A 71 -20.89 8.14 6.57
C LYS A 71 -19.68 7.24 6.30
N GLU A 72 -19.06 6.73 7.36
CA GLU A 72 -17.88 5.87 7.29
C GLU A 72 -18.24 4.52 6.65
N ALA A 73 -19.39 3.95 7.02
CA ALA A 73 -19.89 2.73 6.40
C ALA A 73 -20.14 2.87 4.88
N MET A 74 -20.72 3.98 4.42
CA MET A 74 -20.90 4.23 2.98
C MET A 74 -19.56 4.36 2.27
N HIS A 75 -18.58 5.03 2.87
CA HIS A 75 -17.25 5.14 2.27
C HIS A 75 -16.56 3.78 2.17
N ALA A 76 -16.68 2.91 3.19
CA ALA A 76 -16.21 1.53 3.10
C ALA A 76 -16.91 0.75 1.98
N MET A 77 -18.23 0.88 1.85
CA MET A 77 -19.03 0.24 0.80
C MET A 77 -18.63 0.64 -0.62
N MET A 78 -18.20 1.90 -0.80
CA MET A 78 -17.70 2.38 -2.09
C MET A 78 -16.25 1.96 -2.34
N SER A 79 -15.41 1.96 -1.31
CA SER A 79 -13.97 1.72 -1.43
C SER A 79 -13.63 0.24 -1.62
N VAL A 80 -14.26 -0.65 -0.85
CA VAL A 80 -13.90 -2.08 -0.85
C VAL A 80 -14.04 -2.72 -2.24
N PRO A 81 -15.14 -2.55 -3.00
CA PRO A 81 -15.26 -3.14 -4.34
C PRO A 81 -14.16 -2.70 -5.31
N MET A 82 -13.72 -1.43 -5.23
CA MET A 82 -12.62 -0.91 -6.04
C MET A 82 -11.28 -1.48 -5.60
N ASN A 83 -11.05 -1.53 -4.28
CA ASN A 83 -9.81 -2.00 -3.70
C ASN A 83 -9.56 -3.48 -4.01
N VAL A 84 -10.56 -4.36 -3.89
CA VAL A 84 -10.37 -5.81 -4.16
C VAL A 84 -10.10 -6.12 -5.64
N GLN A 85 -10.38 -5.19 -6.55
CA GLN A 85 -10.05 -5.31 -7.97
C GLN A 85 -8.66 -4.75 -8.31
N TRP A 86 -8.05 -3.99 -7.41
CA TRP A 86 -6.73 -3.40 -7.64
C TRP A 86 -5.63 -4.47 -7.49
N ASP A 87 -4.81 -4.65 -8.53
CA ASP A 87 -3.71 -5.62 -8.55
C ASP A 87 -2.69 -5.42 -7.40
N GLY A 88 -2.56 -4.20 -6.88
CA GLY A 88 -1.69 -3.89 -5.74
C GLY A 88 -2.28 -4.16 -4.37
N MET A 89 -3.55 -4.56 -4.28
CA MET A 89 -4.25 -4.62 -3.00
C MET A 89 -3.70 -5.67 -2.06
N TRP A 90 -3.28 -6.83 -2.58
CA TRP A 90 -2.73 -7.87 -1.73
C TRP A 90 -1.39 -7.45 -1.10
N GLU A 91 -0.48 -6.86 -1.88
CA GLU A 91 0.78 -6.30 -1.37
C GLU A 91 0.53 -5.17 -0.37
N PHE A 92 -0.47 -4.32 -0.64
CA PHE A 92 -0.87 -3.27 0.28
C PHE A 92 -1.34 -3.86 1.62
N LEU A 93 -2.20 -4.88 1.61
CA LEU A 93 -2.68 -5.54 2.82
C LEU A 93 -1.54 -6.20 3.59
N ARG A 94 -0.59 -6.86 2.90
CA ARG A 94 0.60 -7.44 3.53
C ARG A 94 1.37 -6.37 4.31
N ASN A 95 1.68 -5.25 3.67
CA ASN A 95 2.36 -4.14 4.33
C ASN A 95 1.53 -3.55 5.48
N TYR A 96 0.23 -3.36 5.27
CA TYR A 96 -0.68 -2.81 6.27
C TYR A 96 -0.70 -3.67 7.54
N PHE A 97 -0.94 -4.97 7.42
CA PHE A 97 -1.03 -5.85 8.58
C PHE A 97 0.32 -6.09 9.26
N LEU A 98 1.42 -6.14 8.51
CA LEU A 98 2.76 -6.21 9.08
C LEU A 98 3.09 -4.94 9.89
N SER A 99 2.90 -3.77 9.30
CA SER A 99 3.25 -2.49 9.94
C SER A 99 2.32 -2.16 11.13
N ASN A 100 1.02 -2.36 10.96
CA ASN A 100 0.02 -1.94 11.95
C ASN A 100 -0.28 -3.00 13.01
N HIS A 101 -0.15 -4.30 12.67
CA HIS A 101 -0.50 -5.40 13.57
C HIS A 101 0.67 -6.33 13.88
N GLY A 102 1.77 -6.28 13.11
CA GLY A 102 2.88 -7.24 13.23
C GLY A 102 2.45 -8.63 12.78
N LEU A 103 1.47 -8.71 11.89
CA LEU A 103 0.91 -9.94 11.39
C LEU A 103 1.36 -10.13 9.95
N ASP A 104 2.04 -11.23 9.72
CA ASP A 104 2.24 -11.79 8.39
C ASP A 104 0.96 -12.55 8.00
N ILE A 105 0.29 -12.09 6.94
CA ILE A 105 -1.01 -12.62 6.50
C ILE A 105 -0.90 -13.78 5.51
N ASP A 106 0.30 -14.07 4.99
CA ASP A 106 0.54 -15.19 4.06
C ASP A 106 1.69 -16.12 4.49
N GLY A 107 2.33 -15.82 5.62
CA GLY A 107 3.45 -16.61 6.15
C GLY A 107 4.71 -16.50 5.30
N ALA A 108 4.74 -15.54 4.37
CA ALA A 108 5.88 -15.26 3.51
C ALA A 108 6.80 -14.26 4.21
N ASN A 109 7.84 -14.78 4.88
CA ASN A 109 8.89 -14.00 5.53
C ASN A 109 9.86 -13.30 4.54
N ASP A 110 9.38 -12.85 3.39
CA ASP A 110 10.18 -12.18 2.36
C ASP A 110 9.74 -10.73 2.07
N ALA A 111 8.78 -10.23 2.84
CA ALA A 111 8.35 -8.85 2.81
C ALA A 111 9.39 -7.92 3.46
N GLU A 112 9.82 -6.91 2.71
CA GLU A 112 10.78 -5.89 3.17
C GLU A 112 10.22 -4.50 2.87
N ASN A 113 10.28 -3.58 3.83
CA ASN A 113 9.88 -2.18 3.63
C ASN A 113 11.08 -1.25 3.80
N LYS A 114 11.30 -0.37 2.83
CA LYS A 114 12.32 0.68 2.88
C LYS A 114 11.71 2.03 2.60
N ILE A 115 12.14 3.03 3.38
CA ILE A 115 11.74 4.43 3.22
C ILE A 115 12.94 5.21 2.70
N PHE A 116 12.78 5.87 1.56
CA PHE A 116 13.79 6.76 1.00
C PHE A 116 13.30 8.21 1.12
N TYR A 117 14.06 9.02 1.85
CA TYR A 117 13.80 10.45 2.01
C TYR A 117 14.60 11.21 0.97
N SER A 118 13.92 11.85 0.04
CA SER A 118 14.55 12.64 -1.01
C SER A 118 14.35 14.13 -0.72
N THR A 119 15.44 14.90 -0.67
CA THR A 119 15.37 16.37 -0.53
C THR A 119 15.51 17.10 -1.86
N ARG A 120 15.96 16.40 -2.91
CA ARG A 120 16.11 16.95 -4.27
C ARG A 120 15.63 15.98 -5.33
N HIS A 121 14.97 16.49 -6.37
CA HIS A 121 14.64 15.69 -7.54
C HIS A 121 14.83 16.47 -8.85
N THR A 122 15.23 15.73 -9.89
CA THR A 122 15.37 16.26 -11.24
C THR A 122 14.36 15.61 -12.17
N ARG A 123 13.64 16.42 -12.93
CA ARG A 123 12.69 15.96 -13.95
C ARG A 123 13.29 16.14 -15.33
N PHE A 124 13.17 15.10 -16.12
CA PHE A 124 13.51 15.07 -17.52
C PHE A 124 12.25 14.81 -18.34
N GLU A 125 12.12 15.51 -19.46
CA GLU A 125 11.12 15.24 -20.50
C GLU A 125 11.85 15.13 -21.83
N HIS A 126 11.60 14.06 -22.58
CA HIS A 126 12.32 13.78 -23.82
C HIS A 126 13.85 13.75 -23.64
N ASN A 127 14.29 13.20 -22.50
CA ASN A 127 15.69 13.18 -22.04
C ASN A 127 16.34 14.56 -21.83
N LEU A 128 15.58 15.65 -21.87
CA LEU A 128 16.05 16.99 -21.57
C LEU A 128 15.72 17.34 -20.13
N LEU A 129 16.68 17.88 -19.38
CA LEU A 129 16.44 18.38 -18.02
C LEU A 129 15.49 19.58 -18.10
N VAL A 130 14.29 19.43 -17.52
CA VAL A 130 13.27 20.49 -17.51
C VAL A 130 13.11 21.14 -16.15
N ASN A 131 13.49 20.43 -15.08
CA ASN A 131 13.36 20.95 -13.72
C ASN A 131 14.37 20.27 -12.78
N ASP A 132 14.91 21.05 -11.85
CA ASP A 132 15.69 20.60 -10.69
C ASP A 132 15.13 21.32 -9.47
N SER A 133 14.56 20.56 -8.53
CA SER A 133 13.82 21.11 -7.40
C SER A 133 14.36 20.57 -6.07
N LEU A 134 14.57 21.50 -5.13
CA LEU A 134 14.73 21.19 -3.71
C LEU A 134 13.33 21.08 -3.10
N ALA A 135 12.87 19.85 -2.91
CA ALA A 135 11.54 19.58 -2.41
C ALA A 135 11.47 18.17 -1.83
N ASP A 136 11.03 18.11 -0.58
CA ASP A 136 10.98 16.89 0.19
C ASP A 136 9.96 15.90 -0.38
N ARG A 137 10.38 14.66 -0.52
CA ARG A 137 9.54 13.52 -0.89
C ARG A 137 9.88 12.35 0.00
N THR A 138 8.85 11.63 0.42
CA THR A 138 9.00 10.34 1.10
C THR A 138 8.58 9.26 0.12
N ILE A 139 9.49 8.35 -0.18
CA ILE A 139 9.26 7.23 -1.08
C ILE A 139 9.22 5.97 -0.24
N ASP A 140 8.03 5.41 -0.06
CA ASP A 140 7.84 4.13 0.61
C ASP A 140 7.91 3.01 -0.44
N ILE A 141 8.84 2.08 -0.28
CA ILE A 141 9.07 0.96 -1.17
C ILE A 141 8.89 -0.35 -0.39
N PHE A 142 7.83 -1.06 -0.72
CA PHE A 142 7.57 -2.38 -0.18
C PHE A 142 7.94 -3.44 -1.20
N PHE A 143 8.88 -4.30 -0.85
CA PHE A 143 9.31 -5.47 -1.63
C PHE A 143 8.58 -6.72 -1.15
N SER A 144 8.21 -7.58 -2.09
CA SER A 144 7.64 -8.91 -1.82
C SER A 144 8.04 -9.92 -2.89
N ASP A 145 7.80 -11.21 -2.64
CA ASP A 145 8.26 -12.33 -3.50
C ASP A 145 9.77 -12.23 -3.77
N ASN A 146 10.56 -12.15 -2.68
CA ASN A 146 12.01 -11.98 -2.73
C ASN A 146 12.46 -10.83 -3.65
N ARG A 147 11.82 -9.66 -3.48
CA ARG A 147 12.03 -8.44 -4.29
C ARG A 147 11.67 -8.58 -5.78
N LYS A 148 10.93 -9.61 -6.19
CA LYS A 148 10.38 -9.69 -7.56
C LYS A 148 9.18 -8.79 -7.77
N VAL A 149 8.50 -8.40 -6.70
CA VAL A 149 7.36 -7.49 -6.73
C VAL A 149 7.68 -6.28 -5.85
N ILE A 150 7.27 -5.10 -6.31
CA ILE A 150 7.29 -3.89 -5.48
C ILE A 150 5.93 -3.21 -5.44
N LEU A 151 5.68 -2.52 -4.34
CA LEU A 151 4.65 -1.51 -4.20
C LEU A 151 5.32 -0.19 -3.80
N VAL A 152 5.15 0.85 -4.62
CA VAL A 152 5.77 2.17 -4.43
C VAL A 152 4.71 3.21 -4.15
N ASN A 153 4.93 4.01 -3.12
CA ASN A 153 4.15 5.20 -2.80
C ASN A 153 5.10 6.41 -2.69
N ILE A 154 4.77 7.53 -3.35
CA ILE A 154 5.61 8.75 -3.28
C ILE A 154 4.76 9.87 -2.72
N LEU A 155 4.96 10.23 -1.46
CA LEU A 155 4.22 11.31 -0.83
C LEU A 155 4.82 12.68 -1.22
N PRO A 156 3.98 13.68 -1.53
CA PRO A 156 2.51 13.64 -1.66
C PRO A 156 2.01 13.40 -3.10
N THR A 157 2.87 13.01 -4.04
CA THR A 157 2.63 13.17 -5.49
C THR A 157 2.17 11.93 -6.25
N LEU A 158 2.36 10.72 -5.72
CA LEU A 158 2.00 9.48 -6.39
C LEU A 158 1.38 8.49 -5.40
N HIS A 159 0.12 8.12 -5.67
CA HIS A 159 -0.53 7.01 -4.97
C HIS A 159 0.18 5.68 -5.26
N SER A 160 -0.11 4.67 -4.44
CA SER A 160 0.54 3.36 -4.54
C SER A 160 0.47 2.75 -5.94
N LYS A 161 1.62 2.35 -6.48
CA LYS A 161 1.78 1.65 -7.76
C LYS A 161 2.55 0.36 -7.57
N LYS A 162 2.03 -0.73 -8.13
CA LYS A 162 2.67 -2.05 -8.12
C LYS A 162 3.58 -2.21 -9.34
N GLY A 163 4.69 -2.91 -9.19
CA GLY A 163 5.60 -3.27 -10.27
C GLY A 163 6.20 -4.65 -10.11
N TYR A 164 6.65 -5.22 -11.23
CA TYR A 164 7.27 -6.54 -11.33
C TYR A 164 8.71 -6.38 -11.82
N LEU A 165 9.64 -7.10 -11.20
CA LEU A 165 11.06 -7.06 -11.55
C LEU A 165 11.23 -7.48 -13.01
N SER A 166 11.80 -6.57 -13.79
CA SER A 166 12.07 -6.77 -15.21
C SER A 166 13.55 -7.05 -15.47
N SER A 167 14.44 -6.44 -14.70
CA SER A 167 15.87 -6.73 -14.74
C SER A 167 16.55 -6.39 -13.41
N LYS A 168 17.67 -7.05 -13.17
CA LYS A 168 18.60 -6.75 -12.07
C LYS A 168 20.01 -6.71 -12.65
N GLN A 169 20.74 -5.63 -12.41
CA GLN A 169 22.16 -5.49 -12.70
C GLN A 169 22.86 -4.95 -11.47
N ASP A 170 23.78 -5.75 -10.91
CA ASP A 170 24.48 -5.43 -9.66
C ASP A 170 23.49 -5.02 -8.55
N SER A 171 23.61 -3.79 -8.03
CA SER A 171 22.73 -3.22 -7.01
C SER A 171 21.56 -2.40 -7.58
N SER A 172 21.31 -2.47 -8.89
CA SER A 172 20.22 -1.78 -9.58
C SER A 172 19.08 -2.74 -9.95
N TYR A 173 17.88 -2.43 -9.49
CA TYR A 173 16.66 -3.19 -9.73
C TYR A 173 15.69 -2.37 -10.57
N VAL A 174 15.24 -2.91 -11.71
CA VAL A 174 14.29 -2.24 -12.60
C VAL A 174 12.97 -2.99 -12.60
N TYR A 175 11.89 -2.28 -12.28
CA TYR A 175 10.55 -2.81 -12.17
C TYR A 175 9.62 -2.19 -13.21
N LYS A 176 8.89 -3.04 -13.93
CA LYS A 176 7.81 -2.60 -14.82
C LYS A 176 6.51 -2.54 -14.03
N GLY A 177 5.83 -1.40 -14.08
CA GLY A 177 4.54 -1.23 -13.42
C GLY A 177 3.48 -2.21 -13.94
N SER A 178 2.57 -2.64 -13.06
CA SER A 178 1.35 -3.34 -13.48
C SER A 178 0.49 -2.45 -14.37
N ASP A 179 0.45 -1.16 -14.02
CA ASP A 179 0.15 -0.07 -14.91
C ASP A 179 1.37 0.20 -15.80
N THR A 180 1.26 -0.13 -17.08
CA THR A 180 2.38 -0.07 -18.05
C THR A 180 2.90 1.34 -18.29
N ASP A 181 2.17 2.35 -17.82
CA ASP A 181 2.59 3.75 -17.84
C ASP A 181 3.74 4.02 -16.88
N TYR A 182 4.10 3.09 -15.99
CA TYR A 182 5.12 3.30 -14.97
C TYR A 182 6.28 2.31 -15.08
N ARG A 183 7.49 2.81 -14.82
CA ARG A 183 8.69 2.03 -14.57
C ARG A 183 9.43 2.62 -13.38
N PHE A 184 9.99 1.77 -12.53
CA PHE A 184 10.72 2.17 -11.34
C PHE A 184 12.13 1.60 -11.39
N THR A 185 13.12 2.38 -11.01
CA THR A 185 14.48 1.89 -10.78
C THR A 185 14.88 2.20 -9.35
N VAL A 186 15.34 1.17 -8.63
CA VAL A 186 15.86 1.28 -7.27
C VAL A 186 17.34 0.93 -7.32
N MET A 187 18.20 1.88 -6.96
CA MET A 187 19.65 1.66 -6.85
C MET A 187 20.00 1.57 -5.38
N MET A 188 20.54 0.43 -4.98
CA MET A 188 21.01 0.16 -3.62
C MET A 188 22.52 0.38 -3.52
N ASP A 189 23.00 0.70 -2.33
CA ASP A 189 24.42 0.70 -1.98
C ASP A 189 24.89 -0.67 -1.45
N GLU A 190 26.14 -0.74 -0.97
CA GLU A 190 26.75 -1.97 -0.44
C GLU A 190 26.15 -2.45 0.88
N ILE A 191 25.46 -1.57 1.62
CA ILE A 191 24.77 -1.90 2.88
C ILE A 191 23.27 -2.09 2.66
N GLU A 192 22.85 -2.27 1.41
CA GLU A 192 21.46 -2.47 0.98
C GLU A 192 20.55 -1.27 1.27
N GLU A 193 21.07 -0.05 1.41
CA GLU A 193 20.27 1.16 1.50
C GLU A 193 20.00 1.80 0.14
N ILE A 194 18.85 2.47 0.00
CA ILE A 194 18.46 3.11 -1.26
C ILE A 194 19.32 4.37 -1.45
N GLN A 195 20.20 4.34 -2.45
CA GLN A 195 21.02 5.49 -2.83
C GLN A 195 20.28 6.42 -3.81
N LYS A 196 19.48 5.84 -4.72
CA LYS A 196 18.75 6.57 -5.74
C LYS A 196 17.48 5.85 -6.11
N PHE A 197 16.41 6.63 -6.27
CA PHE A 197 15.16 6.15 -6.81
C PHE A 197 14.82 6.89 -8.10
N ILE A 198 14.34 6.16 -9.12
CA ILE A 198 13.92 6.75 -10.40
C ILE A 198 12.51 6.29 -10.72
N LEU A 199 11.65 7.27 -11.03
CA LEU A 199 10.33 7.08 -11.58
C LEU A 199 10.36 7.43 -13.07
N GLU A 200 9.85 6.55 -13.91
CA GLU A 200 9.68 6.81 -15.33
C GLU A 200 8.24 6.60 -15.76
N MET A 201 7.76 7.47 -16.63
CA MET A 201 6.52 7.33 -17.35
C MET A 201 6.81 7.19 -18.86
N PRO A 202 7.07 5.96 -19.36
CA PRO A 202 7.57 5.75 -20.72
C PRO A 202 6.61 6.28 -21.80
N ASN A 203 5.31 6.22 -21.56
CA ASN A 203 4.28 6.75 -22.45
C ASN A 203 4.34 8.29 -22.62
N ARG A 204 4.97 9.00 -21.69
CA ARG A 204 5.12 10.46 -21.67
C ARG A 204 6.56 10.92 -21.86
N ASP A 205 7.48 9.98 -22.10
CA ASP A 205 8.93 10.23 -22.15
C ASP A 205 9.41 11.09 -20.97
N LEU A 206 8.90 10.77 -19.78
CA LEU A 206 9.15 11.52 -18.55
C LEU A 206 9.93 10.66 -17.56
N ARG A 207 10.99 11.24 -16.99
CA ARG A 207 11.80 10.61 -15.95
C ARG A 207 12.00 11.57 -14.79
N ILE A 208 11.77 11.10 -13.57
CA ILE A 208 12.08 11.84 -12.34
C ILE A 208 13.10 11.03 -11.55
N GLU A 209 14.22 11.65 -11.24
CA GLU A 209 15.26 11.07 -10.41
C GLU A 209 15.24 11.74 -9.04
N TYR A 210 15.20 10.94 -7.98
CA TYR A 210 15.13 11.38 -6.60
C TYR A 210 16.46 11.10 -5.90
N PHE A 211 16.94 12.10 -5.17
CA PHE A 211 18.21 12.11 -4.46
C PHE A 211 17.96 12.48 -2.99
N GLU A 212 18.77 11.90 -2.10
CA GLU A 212 18.85 12.34 -0.70
C GLU A 212 19.29 13.80 -0.61
#